data_AF-A0AAV9P6T7-F1
#
_entry.id   AF-A0AAV9P6T7-F1
#
_cell.length_a   1.000
_cell.length_b   1.000
_cell.length_c   1.000
_cell.angle_alpha   90.00
_cell.angle_beta   90.00
_cell.angle_gamma   90.00
#
_symmetry.space_group_name_H-M   'P 1'
#
loop_
_entity.id
_entity.type
_entity.pdbx_description
1 polymer ?
#
loop_
_entity_poly.entity_id
_entity_poly.type
_entity_poly.pdbx_seq_one_letter_code
_entity_poly.pdbx_strand_id
1 'polypeptide(L)'
;MARNVRRAVTSERSRVDDRQRHLFLQKPPQHRMVFEDWQRHGILLPFSHDREIFTVPNPTIFQKPSWPMIASDNPVDGWLLSDVLQGNSGSARNDFQGMLYHLIRNQLTLFHPRLRHHACHFQLYSIDDAAELSEPIKPLFSFDRIEVANMSGVRKLGPDQTVHLMTPLLRAPQENPHATLITLFLTAVTETYKMTAKATGDKDELRRMFAYDGKPPSTPTFRFDARLLALLNAVGIVRDGDEYFNRYMELLDFEEIEEQCGVAMKEPHTIIEKWPLRIKLRPGQTGAKEEFERLLASGQMGMQRYVEWQRTE
;
A
#
# COMPACT_ATOMS: atom_id res chain seq x y z
N MET A 1 20.95 -15.01 -16.77
CA MET A 1 21.40 -13.78 -16.10
C MET A 1 20.36 -13.22 -15.14
N ALA A 2 19.18 -12.76 -15.61
CA ALA A 2 18.12 -12.17 -14.78
C ALA A 2 17.71 -13.00 -13.54
N ARG A 3 17.55 -14.32 -13.70
CA ARG A 3 17.27 -15.26 -12.59
C ARG A 3 18.35 -15.21 -11.48
N ASN A 4 19.61 -15.13 -11.86
CA ASN A 4 20.73 -15.12 -10.90
C ASN A 4 20.80 -13.77 -10.18
N VAL A 5 20.61 -12.66 -10.91
CA VAL A 5 20.58 -11.30 -10.35
C VAL A 5 19.48 -11.17 -9.29
N ARG A 6 18.26 -11.63 -9.59
CA ARG A 6 17.16 -11.63 -8.60
C ARG A 6 17.50 -12.51 -7.39
N ARG A 7 17.94 -13.75 -7.62
CA ARG A 7 18.23 -14.70 -6.54
C ARG A 7 19.33 -14.21 -5.60
N ALA A 8 20.30 -13.45 -6.11
CA ALA A 8 21.30 -12.81 -5.27
C ALA A 8 20.66 -11.92 -4.19
N VAL A 9 19.60 -11.18 -4.54
CA VAL A 9 18.87 -10.31 -3.61
C VAL A 9 17.85 -11.07 -2.77
N THR A 10 16.98 -11.87 -3.39
CA THR A 10 15.86 -12.54 -2.68
C THR A 10 16.31 -13.70 -1.80
N SER A 11 17.45 -14.33 -2.12
CA SER A 11 18.03 -15.46 -1.39
C SER A 11 19.35 -15.10 -0.68
N GLU A 12 19.64 -13.81 -0.51
CA GLU A 12 20.81 -13.29 0.21
C GLU A 12 20.91 -13.94 1.60
N ARG A 13 22.09 -14.49 1.95
CA ARG A 13 22.28 -15.22 3.22
C ARG A 13 22.14 -14.31 4.44
N SER A 14 22.58 -13.06 4.34
CA SER A 14 22.50 -12.08 5.43
C SER A 14 21.05 -11.70 5.79
N ARG A 15 20.07 -12.03 4.94
CA ARG A 15 18.63 -11.73 5.14
C ARG A 15 17.80 -12.94 5.57
N VAL A 16 18.45 -14.02 6.03
CA VAL A 16 17.75 -15.24 6.45
C VAL A 16 16.73 -14.97 7.57
N ASP A 17 17.10 -14.14 8.55
CA ASP A 17 16.23 -13.81 9.68
C ASP A 17 14.98 -13.05 9.25
N ASP A 18 15.13 -12.02 8.39
CA ASP A 18 14.02 -11.24 7.85
C ASP A 18 13.04 -12.14 7.08
N ARG A 19 13.57 -13.01 6.22
CA ARG A 19 12.78 -13.98 5.46
C ARG A 19 12.04 -14.96 6.38
N GLN A 20 12.73 -15.54 7.37
CA GLN A 20 12.12 -16.49 8.30
C GLN A 20 11.03 -15.85 9.17
N ARG A 21 11.22 -14.60 9.62
CA ARG A 21 10.20 -13.84 10.35
C ARG A 21 8.97 -13.57 9.49
N HIS A 22 9.16 -13.17 8.23
CA HIS A 22 8.05 -12.99 7.31
C HIS A 22 7.29 -14.32 7.05
N LEU A 23 8.01 -15.41 6.77
CA LEU A 23 7.41 -16.74 6.58
C LEU A 23 6.66 -17.23 7.83
N PHE A 24 7.18 -16.95 9.02
CA PHE A 24 6.52 -17.29 10.27
C PHE A 24 5.10 -16.70 10.35
N LEU A 25 4.93 -15.46 9.88
CA LEU A 25 3.68 -14.71 9.89
C LEU A 25 2.68 -15.15 8.83
N GLN A 26 3.13 -15.82 7.78
CA GLN A 26 2.23 -16.28 6.71
C GLN A 26 1.16 -17.25 7.24
N LYS A 27 -0.11 -16.85 7.10
CA LYS A 27 -1.30 -17.62 7.47
C LYS A 27 -2.29 -17.70 6.30
N PRO A 28 -2.80 -18.90 5.97
CA PRO A 28 -2.42 -20.21 6.51
C PRO A 28 -0.99 -20.64 6.08
N PRO A 29 -0.35 -21.63 6.73
CA PRO A 29 1.07 -21.98 6.50
C PRO A 29 1.44 -22.30 5.04
N GLN A 30 0.48 -22.71 4.22
CA GLN A 30 0.64 -22.98 2.79
C GLN A 30 1.10 -21.73 2.03
N HIS A 31 0.76 -20.54 2.51
CA HIS A 31 1.20 -19.25 1.94
C HIS A 31 2.73 -19.12 1.94
N ARG A 32 3.43 -19.81 2.86
CA ARG A 32 4.90 -19.84 2.89
C ARG A 32 5.49 -20.38 1.60
N MET A 33 4.93 -21.49 1.09
CA MET A 33 5.43 -22.11 -0.13
C MET A 33 5.23 -21.22 -1.35
N VAL A 34 4.09 -20.52 -1.40
CA VAL A 34 3.74 -19.58 -2.46
C VAL A 34 4.70 -18.39 -2.45
N PHE A 35 4.98 -17.82 -1.26
CA PHE A 35 5.95 -16.75 -1.11
C PHE A 35 7.38 -17.17 -1.50
N GLU A 36 7.83 -18.35 -1.05
CA GLU A 36 9.15 -18.87 -1.42
C GLU A 36 9.27 -19.15 -2.92
N ASP A 37 8.21 -19.64 -3.57
CA ASP A 37 8.17 -19.82 -5.01
C ASP A 37 8.36 -18.48 -5.74
N TRP A 38 7.68 -17.42 -5.31
CA TRP A 38 7.90 -16.07 -5.84
C TRP A 38 9.33 -15.58 -5.63
N GLN A 39 9.89 -15.70 -4.43
CA GLN A 39 11.26 -15.28 -4.19
C GLN A 39 12.25 -16.02 -5.09
N ARG A 40 11.98 -17.30 -5.37
CA ARG A 40 12.82 -18.14 -6.23
C ARG A 40 12.63 -17.85 -7.71
N HIS A 41 11.39 -17.68 -8.19
CA HIS A 41 11.04 -17.62 -9.62
C HIS A 41 10.75 -16.21 -10.12
N GLY A 42 10.23 -15.32 -9.28
CA GLY A 42 9.89 -13.93 -9.60
C GLY A 42 8.88 -13.79 -10.74
N ILE A 43 8.01 -14.79 -10.91
CA ILE A 43 6.99 -14.84 -11.95
C ILE A 43 5.64 -14.99 -11.24
N LEU A 44 4.71 -14.08 -11.54
CA LEU A 44 3.36 -14.13 -10.98
C LEU A 44 2.51 -15.10 -11.81
N LEU A 45 2.37 -16.32 -11.31
CA LEU A 45 1.56 -17.39 -11.91
C LEU A 45 0.92 -18.23 -10.81
N PRO A 46 -0.17 -18.95 -11.10
CA PRO A 46 -0.66 -19.97 -10.19
C PRO A 46 0.43 -21.03 -9.94
N PHE A 47 0.45 -21.58 -8.73
CA PHE A 47 1.45 -22.51 -8.25
C PHE A 47 1.55 -23.78 -9.12
N SER A 48 0.43 -24.20 -9.72
CA SER A 48 0.35 -25.37 -10.61
C SER A 48 0.84 -25.13 -12.04
N HIS A 49 1.09 -23.89 -12.45
CA HIS A 49 1.45 -23.58 -13.84
C HIS A 49 2.92 -23.83 -14.12
N ASP A 50 3.20 -24.31 -15.34
CA ASP A 50 4.57 -24.46 -15.82
C ASP A 50 5.23 -23.08 -15.99
N ARG A 51 6.47 -22.99 -15.48
CA ARG A 51 7.30 -21.79 -15.49
C ARG A 51 8.46 -21.91 -16.49
N GLU A 52 8.69 -23.08 -17.09
CA GLU A 52 9.80 -23.33 -18.01
C GLU A 52 9.69 -22.50 -19.30
N ILE A 53 8.46 -22.22 -19.75
CA ILE A 53 8.19 -21.41 -20.94
C ILE A 53 8.54 -19.93 -20.76
N PHE A 54 8.72 -19.45 -19.52
CA PHE A 54 9.01 -18.04 -19.21
C PHE A 54 10.53 -17.80 -19.18
N THR A 55 11.13 -17.74 -20.37
CA THR A 55 12.59 -17.62 -20.55
C THR A 55 13.06 -16.19 -20.81
N VAL A 56 12.16 -15.30 -21.23
CA VAL A 56 12.47 -13.90 -21.56
C VAL A 56 12.22 -13.01 -20.34
N PRO A 57 13.23 -12.24 -19.87
CA PRO A 57 13.05 -11.32 -18.76
C PRO A 57 12.13 -10.16 -19.15
N ASN A 58 11.33 -9.66 -18.20
CA ASN A 58 10.50 -8.48 -18.43
C ASN A 58 11.39 -7.24 -18.69
N PRO A 59 11.34 -6.63 -19.89
CA PRO A 59 12.19 -5.49 -20.23
C PRO A 59 11.89 -4.23 -19.41
N THR A 60 10.71 -4.11 -18.79
CA THR A 60 10.38 -2.97 -17.91
C THR A 60 11.01 -3.10 -16.52
N ILE A 61 11.31 -4.33 -16.09
CA ILE A 61 11.95 -4.61 -14.78
C ILE A 61 13.47 -4.72 -14.93
N PHE A 62 13.93 -5.40 -15.97
CA PHE A 62 15.35 -5.69 -16.20
C PHE A 62 15.96 -4.75 -17.24
N GLN A 63 15.86 -3.44 -17.00
CA GLN A 63 16.56 -2.42 -17.81
C GLN A 63 18.06 -2.38 -17.53
N LYS A 64 18.46 -2.82 -16.33
CA LYS A 64 19.84 -2.92 -15.85
C LYS A 64 20.07 -4.34 -15.30
N PRO A 65 21.32 -4.80 -15.14
CA PRO A 65 21.63 -6.10 -14.55
C PRO A 65 21.44 -6.12 -13.02
N SER A 66 20.36 -5.52 -12.53
CA SER A 66 20.02 -5.35 -11.12
C SER A 66 18.55 -5.72 -10.89
N TRP A 67 18.25 -6.23 -9.69
CA TRP A 67 16.86 -6.43 -9.25
C TRP A 67 16.37 -5.13 -8.61
N PRO A 68 15.29 -4.50 -9.12
CA PRO A 68 14.89 -3.16 -8.68
C PRO A 68 14.09 -3.15 -7.36
N MET A 69 13.70 -4.33 -6.86
CA MET A 69 12.87 -4.53 -5.68
C MET A 69 13.71 -5.00 -4.48
N ILE A 70 13.21 -4.81 -3.26
CA ILE A 70 13.84 -5.40 -2.07
C ILE A 70 13.45 -6.88 -1.94
N ALA A 71 14.19 -7.62 -1.11
CA ALA A 71 14.04 -9.07 -1.01
C ALA A 71 12.66 -9.52 -0.51
N SER A 72 12.00 -8.68 0.29
CA SER A 72 10.70 -8.95 0.90
C SER A 72 9.51 -8.54 0.03
N ASP A 73 9.72 -7.87 -1.10
CA ASP A 73 8.62 -7.37 -1.93
C ASP A 73 7.78 -8.52 -2.49
N ASN A 74 6.47 -8.40 -2.29
CA ASN A 74 5.48 -9.34 -2.78
C ASN A 74 4.46 -8.59 -3.65
N PRO A 75 4.14 -9.08 -4.86
CA PRO A 75 3.18 -8.41 -5.74
C PRO A 75 1.79 -8.23 -5.12
N VAL A 76 1.43 -9.04 -4.12
CA VAL A 76 0.17 -8.90 -3.37
C VAL A 76 0.11 -7.62 -2.54
N ASP A 77 1.24 -7.08 -2.09
CA ASP A 77 1.25 -5.93 -1.19
C ASP A 77 0.68 -4.67 -1.85
N GLY A 78 0.68 -4.62 -3.18
CA GLY A 78 0.06 -3.57 -3.99
C GLY A 78 -1.47 -3.66 -4.13
N TRP A 79 -2.12 -4.63 -3.50
CA TRP A 79 -3.56 -4.89 -3.64
C TRP A 79 -4.23 -5.04 -2.28
N LEU A 80 -5.52 -4.69 -2.19
CA LEU A 80 -6.31 -5.02 -1.00
C LEU A 80 -6.32 -6.54 -0.83
N LEU A 81 -5.77 -7.03 0.29
CA LEU A 81 -5.65 -8.47 0.53
C LEU A 81 -7.02 -9.17 0.55
N SER A 82 -8.07 -8.46 0.97
CA SER A 82 -9.46 -8.94 0.87
C SER A 82 -9.85 -9.29 -0.56
N ASP A 83 -9.49 -8.46 -1.52
CA ASP A 83 -9.89 -8.60 -2.93
C ASP A 83 -9.10 -9.74 -3.57
N VAL A 84 -7.82 -9.86 -3.22
CA VAL A 84 -6.98 -10.99 -3.65
C VAL A 84 -7.54 -12.29 -3.10
N LEU A 85 -7.85 -12.38 -1.81
CA LEU A 85 -8.31 -13.62 -1.17
C LEU A 85 -9.73 -14.04 -1.57
N GLN A 86 -10.55 -13.12 -2.08
CA GLN A 86 -11.84 -13.44 -2.72
C GLN A 86 -11.67 -13.98 -4.15
N GLY A 87 -10.48 -13.85 -4.73
CA GLY A 87 -10.16 -14.35 -6.05
C GLY A 87 -10.19 -15.87 -6.15
N ASN A 88 -10.42 -16.37 -7.36
CA ASN A 88 -10.37 -17.79 -7.65
C ASN A 88 -8.90 -18.23 -7.89
N SER A 89 -8.39 -19.17 -7.10
CA SER A 89 -7.07 -19.79 -7.27
C SER A 89 -7.07 -21.05 -8.15
N GLY A 90 -8.21 -21.38 -8.77
CA GLY A 90 -8.41 -22.64 -9.46
C GLY A 90 -8.40 -23.82 -8.49
N SER A 91 -7.59 -24.84 -8.76
CA SER A 91 -7.49 -26.05 -7.91
C SER A 91 -6.69 -25.82 -6.63
N ALA A 92 -5.84 -24.79 -6.57
CA ALA A 92 -4.91 -24.55 -5.46
C ALA A 92 -5.49 -23.55 -4.45
N ARG A 93 -6.44 -23.99 -3.62
CA ARG A 93 -7.24 -23.11 -2.72
C ARG A 93 -6.47 -22.10 -1.86
N ASN A 94 -5.19 -22.34 -1.52
CA ASN A 94 -4.37 -21.42 -0.70
C ASN A 94 -3.26 -20.72 -1.51
N ASP A 95 -3.37 -20.71 -2.83
CA ASP A 95 -2.42 -20.05 -3.73
C ASP A 95 -2.81 -18.59 -3.95
N PHE A 96 -2.43 -17.72 -3.01
CA PHE A 96 -2.76 -16.30 -3.09
C PHE A 96 -2.12 -15.59 -4.30
N GLN A 97 -1.02 -16.10 -4.85
CA GLN A 97 -0.43 -15.56 -6.08
C GLN A 97 -1.23 -15.97 -7.30
N GLY A 98 -1.72 -17.21 -7.35
CA GLY A 98 -2.70 -17.64 -8.33
C GLY A 98 -3.99 -16.82 -8.26
N MET A 99 -4.49 -16.52 -7.06
CA MET A 99 -5.65 -15.64 -6.88
C MET A 99 -5.37 -14.25 -7.46
N LEU A 100 -4.21 -13.65 -7.14
CA LEU A 100 -3.81 -12.35 -7.68
C LEU A 100 -3.67 -12.39 -9.21
N TYR A 101 -3.06 -13.45 -9.75
CA TYR A 101 -2.93 -13.65 -11.19
C TYR A 101 -4.29 -13.66 -11.88
N HIS A 102 -5.25 -14.42 -11.34
CA HIS A 102 -6.60 -14.48 -11.89
C HIS A 102 -7.36 -13.17 -11.73
N LEU A 103 -7.21 -12.48 -10.58
CA LEU A 103 -7.77 -11.15 -10.36
C LEU A 103 -7.30 -10.17 -11.45
N ILE A 104 -5.98 -10.04 -11.64
CA ILE A 104 -5.40 -9.14 -12.65
C ILE A 104 -5.84 -9.55 -14.06
N ARG A 105 -5.75 -10.85 -14.39
CA ARG A 105 -6.15 -11.35 -15.72
C ARG A 105 -7.62 -11.06 -16.01
N ASN A 106 -8.50 -11.23 -15.03
CA ASN A 106 -9.92 -10.94 -15.18
C ASN A 106 -10.15 -9.44 -15.40
N GLN A 107 -9.49 -8.57 -14.62
CA GLN A 107 -9.58 -7.12 -14.80
C GLN A 107 -9.11 -6.71 -16.20
N LEU A 108 -7.96 -7.22 -16.66
CA LEU A 108 -7.46 -6.94 -18.00
C LEU A 108 -8.37 -7.48 -19.11
N THR A 109 -8.98 -8.65 -18.90
CA THR A 109 -9.93 -9.24 -19.86
C THR A 109 -11.21 -8.42 -19.97
N LEU A 110 -11.70 -7.87 -18.86
CA LEU A 110 -12.86 -6.97 -18.85
C LEU A 110 -12.53 -5.58 -19.40
N PHE A 111 -11.30 -5.12 -19.19
CA PHE A 111 -10.83 -3.82 -19.65
C PHE A 111 -10.53 -3.79 -21.15
N HIS A 112 -9.96 -4.88 -21.70
CA HIS A 112 -9.49 -4.91 -23.09
C HIS A 112 -10.58 -4.58 -24.13
N PRO A 113 -11.81 -5.13 -24.07
CA PRO A 113 -12.87 -4.75 -25.00
C PRO A 113 -13.27 -3.27 -24.87
N ARG A 114 -13.23 -2.71 -23.65
CA ARG A 114 -13.58 -1.31 -23.40
C ARG A 114 -12.62 -0.36 -24.12
N LEU A 115 -11.34 -0.70 -24.24
CA LEU A 115 -10.36 0.08 -25.01
C LEU A 115 -10.74 0.23 -26.49
N ARG A 116 -11.53 -0.70 -27.06
CA ARG A 116 -11.98 -0.61 -28.45
C ARG A 116 -13.17 0.34 -28.62
N HIS A 117 -13.91 0.60 -27.55
CA HIS A 117 -15.15 1.39 -27.57
C HIS A 117 -14.98 2.79 -26.97
N HIS A 118 -13.85 3.07 -26.32
CA HIS A 118 -13.53 4.38 -25.77
C HIS A 118 -12.29 4.96 -26.45
N ALA A 119 -12.30 6.28 -26.68
CA ALA A 119 -11.13 7.00 -27.15
C ALA A 119 -10.12 7.15 -26.01
N CYS A 120 -9.26 6.13 -25.84
CA CYS A 120 -8.23 6.11 -24.82
C CYS A 120 -6.91 6.67 -25.38
N HIS A 121 -6.37 7.67 -24.69
CA HIS A 121 -5.07 8.26 -25.01
C HIS A 121 -4.16 8.09 -23.79
N PHE A 122 -2.95 7.58 -24.01
CA PHE A 122 -1.94 7.45 -22.96
C PHE A 122 -0.81 8.41 -23.27
N GLN A 123 -0.47 9.25 -22.30
CA GLN A 123 0.69 10.14 -22.37
C GLN A 123 1.62 9.76 -21.22
N LEU A 124 2.87 9.46 -21.58
CA LEU A 124 3.91 9.11 -20.62
C LEU A 124 4.99 10.19 -20.69
N TYR A 125 5.24 10.82 -19.55
CA TYR A 125 6.28 11.83 -19.40
C TYR A 125 7.46 11.21 -18.66
N SER A 126 8.68 11.43 -19.14
CA SER A 126 9.91 11.02 -18.48
C SER A 126 10.48 12.22 -17.74
N ILE A 127 10.05 12.43 -16.50
CA ILE A 127 10.44 13.56 -15.64
C ILE A 127 10.93 13.00 -14.32
N ASP A 128 12.04 13.55 -13.80
CA ASP A 128 12.66 13.09 -12.56
C ASP A 128 11.93 13.61 -11.31
N ASP A 129 11.35 14.82 -11.39
CA ASP A 129 10.53 15.41 -10.33
C ASP A 129 9.11 15.69 -10.82
N ALA A 130 8.12 15.08 -10.18
CA ALA A 130 6.70 15.30 -10.50
C ALA A 130 6.25 16.76 -10.29
N ALA A 131 6.96 17.54 -9.47
CA ALA A 131 6.69 18.96 -9.31
C ALA A 131 6.91 19.76 -10.61
N GLU A 132 7.80 19.30 -11.49
CA GLU A 132 8.09 19.95 -12.78
C GLU A 132 7.04 19.60 -13.85
N LEU A 133 6.15 18.63 -13.59
CA LEU A 133 5.15 18.18 -14.55
C LEU A 133 4.01 19.18 -14.70
N SER A 134 3.65 19.93 -13.65
CA SER A 134 2.42 20.74 -13.63
C SER A 134 2.44 21.87 -14.67
N GLU A 135 3.51 22.66 -14.72
CA GLU A 135 3.60 23.83 -15.61
C GLU A 135 3.49 23.48 -17.11
N PRO A 136 4.19 22.46 -17.64
CA PRO A 136 4.05 22.07 -19.03
C PRO A 136 2.65 21.57 -19.42
N ILE A 137 1.93 20.92 -18.50
CA ILE A 137 0.63 20.29 -18.82
C ILE A 137 -0.57 21.18 -18.54
N LYS A 138 -0.43 22.18 -17.66
CA LYS A 138 -1.47 23.14 -17.29
C LYS A 138 -2.17 23.82 -18.47
N PRO A 139 -1.47 24.31 -19.52
CA PRO A 139 -2.16 24.93 -20.66
C PRO A 139 -2.82 23.91 -21.59
N LEU A 140 -2.50 22.62 -21.47
CA LEU A 140 -2.93 21.57 -22.39
C LEU A 140 -4.11 20.75 -21.86
N PHE A 141 -4.21 20.60 -20.54
CA PHE A 141 -5.15 19.67 -19.92
C PHE A 141 -5.82 20.26 -18.69
N SER A 142 -7.05 19.81 -18.47
CA SER A 142 -7.76 19.94 -17.22
C SER A 142 -8.41 18.59 -16.87
N PHE A 143 -8.30 18.18 -15.61
CA PHE A 143 -8.58 16.83 -15.17
C PHE A 143 -9.80 16.74 -14.26
N ASP A 144 -10.60 15.69 -14.45
CA ASP A 144 -11.68 15.29 -13.53
C ASP A 144 -11.14 14.56 -12.30
N ARG A 145 -9.94 13.99 -12.41
CA ARG A 145 -9.31 13.24 -11.33
C ARG A 145 -7.80 13.26 -11.48
N ILE A 146 -7.11 13.55 -10.38
CA ILE A 146 -5.67 13.47 -10.28
C ILE A 146 -5.36 12.56 -9.07
N GLU A 147 -4.47 11.59 -9.24
CA GLU A 147 -3.92 10.77 -8.16
C GLU A 147 -2.41 10.94 -8.19
N VAL A 148 -1.80 11.30 -7.06
CA VAL A 148 -0.38 11.68 -6.98
C VAL A 148 0.45 10.72 -6.14
N ALA A 149 -0.04 9.50 -5.93
CA ALA A 149 0.57 8.51 -5.05
C ALA A 149 1.01 9.14 -3.71
N ASN A 150 2.23 8.82 -3.26
CA ASN A 150 2.78 9.25 -1.97
C ASN A 150 3.51 10.60 -2.00
N MET A 151 3.32 11.42 -3.04
CA MET A 151 4.03 12.68 -3.24
C MET A 151 3.81 13.68 -2.09
N SER A 152 2.63 13.66 -1.46
CA SER A 152 2.25 14.57 -0.37
C SER A 152 2.89 14.26 0.99
N GLY A 153 3.68 13.20 1.12
CA GLY A 153 4.38 12.91 2.37
C GLY A 153 5.49 13.93 2.66
N VAL A 154 5.75 14.25 3.94
CA VAL A 154 6.82 15.19 4.35
C VAL A 154 8.24 14.79 3.91
N ARG A 155 8.48 13.51 3.63
CA ARG A 155 9.76 13.04 3.07
C ARG A 155 9.83 13.09 1.55
N LYS A 156 8.81 13.67 0.92
CA LYS A 156 8.66 13.84 -0.53
C LYS A 156 8.50 15.33 -0.80
N LEU A 157 7.41 15.73 -1.45
CA LEU A 157 7.14 17.14 -1.76
C LEU A 157 6.40 17.85 -0.62
N GLY A 158 5.67 17.10 0.20
CA GLY A 158 4.82 17.65 1.26
C GLY A 158 3.42 18.02 0.75
N PRO A 159 2.44 18.15 1.67
CA PRO A 159 1.04 18.35 1.31
C PRO A 159 0.79 19.71 0.65
N ASP A 160 1.34 20.79 1.22
CA ASP A 160 1.19 22.16 0.73
C ASP A 160 1.59 22.28 -0.74
N GLN A 161 2.87 22.04 -1.04
CA GLN A 161 3.38 22.15 -2.41
C GLN A 161 2.71 21.16 -3.38
N THR A 162 2.32 19.97 -2.92
CA THR A 162 1.55 19.03 -3.76
C THR A 162 0.19 19.60 -4.14
N VAL A 163 -0.57 20.10 -3.17
CA VAL A 163 -1.91 20.66 -3.40
C VAL A 163 -1.81 21.91 -4.25
N HIS A 164 -0.85 22.79 -3.97
CA HIS A 164 -0.59 24.01 -4.74
C HIS A 164 -0.33 23.74 -6.23
N LEU A 165 0.52 22.75 -6.54
CA LEU A 165 0.90 22.46 -7.94
C LEU A 165 -0.19 21.71 -8.71
N MET A 166 -0.94 20.84 -8.04
CA MET A 166 -1.82 19.88 -8.71
C MET A 166 -3.27 20.35 -8.78
N THR A 167 -3.73 21.14 -7.81
CA THR A 167 -5.10 21.67 -7.80
C THR A 167 -5.45 22.52 -9.02
N PRO A 168 -4.58 23.43 -9.52
CA PRO A 168 -4.89 24.24 -10.70
C PRO A 168 -5.14 23.43 -11.97
N LEU A 169 -4.72 22.15 -12.00
CA LEU A 169 -4.96 21.24 -13.11
C LEU A 169 -6.35 20.58 -13.03
N LEU A 170 -7.04 20.65 -11.89
CA LEU A 170 -8.42 20.17 -11.78
C LEU A 170 -9.39 21.09 -12.52
N ARG A 171 -10.41 20.48 -13.13
CA ARG A 171 -11.54 21.23 -13.69
C ARG A 171 -12.18 22.13 -12.64
N ALA A 172 -12.66 23.28 -13.09
CA ALA A 172 -13.31 24.22 -12.19
C ALA A 172 -14.62 23.62 -11.66
N PRO A 173 -15.05 23.95 -10.43
CA PRO A 173 -16.30 23.45 -9.85
C PRO A 173 -17.53 23.68 -10.74
N GLN A 174 -17.55 24.75 -11.54
CA GLN A 174 -18.65 25.06 -12.45
C GLN A 174 -18.69 24.13 -13.67
N GLU A 175 -17.56 23.53 -14.05
CA GLU A 175 -17.46 22.54 -15.14
C GLU A 175 -17.67 21.11 -14.63
N ASN A 176 -17.07 20.78 -13.48
CA ASN A 176 -17.25 19.49 -12.83
C ASN A 176 -17.11 19.62 -11.30
N PRO A 177 -18.23 19.59 -10.53
CA PRO A 177 -18.19 19.65 -9.08
C PRO A 177 -17.64 18.37 -8.42
N HIS A 178 -17.37 17.33 -9.20
CA HIS A 178 -16.76 16.09 -8.74
C HIS A 178 -15.26 15.99 -9.04
N ALA A 179 -14.65 17.03 -9.62
CA ALA A 179 -13.22 17.07 -9.88
C ALA A 179 -12.46 16.88 -8.56
N THR A 180 -11.58 15.87 -8.49
CA THR A 180 -10.96 15.47 -7.21
C THR A 180 -9.46 15.20 -7.37
N LEU A 181 -8.65 15.80 -6.49
CA LEU A 181 -7.24 15.44 -6.27
C LEU A 181 -7.16 14.43 -5.12
N ILE A 182 -6.50 13.30 -5.35
CA ILE A 182 -6.32 12.21 -4.39
C ILE A 182 -4.85 12.15 -3.98
N THR A 183 -4.60 12.31 -2.68
CA THR A 183 -3.26 12.26 -2.08
C THR A 183 -3.16 11.08 -1.11
N LEU A 184 -1.98 10.44 -1.03
CA LEU A 184 -1.74 9.30 -0.14
C LEU A 184 -0.59 9.59 0.84
N PHE A 185 -0.86 9.42 2.13
CA PHE A 185 0.11 9.55 3.21
C PHE A 185 0.45 8.18 3.78
N LEU A 186 1.60 7.62 3.38
CA LEU A 186 2.06 6.30 3.81
C LEU A 186 2.60 6.29 5.25
N THR A 187 3.22 7.39 5.68
CA THR A 187 4.02 7.45 6.92
C THR A 187 3.55 8.48 7.93
N ALA A 188 2.60 9.35 7.59
CA ALA A 188 2.16 10.49 8.42
C ALA A 188 1.83 10.08 9.87
N VAL A 189 1.06 8.99 10.05
CA VAL A 189 0.71 8.45 11.38
C VAL A 189 1.96 8.01 12.15
N THR A 190 2.88 7.29 11.49
CA THR A 190 4.09 6.77 12.14
C THR A 190 5.08 7.88 12.50
N GLU A 191 5.17 8.90 11.66
CA GLU A 191 6.05 10.05 11.88
C GLU A 191 5.54 10.91 13.03
N THR A 192 4.26 11.23 13.03
CA THR A 192 3.62 12.00 14.10
C THR A 192 3.69 11.27 15.42
N TYR A 193 3.47 9.94 15.43
CA TYR A 193 3.70 9.11 16.61
C TYR A 193 5.13 9.27 17.14
N LYS A 194 6.16 9.13 16.30
CA LYS A 194 7.56 9.23 16.72
C LYS A 194 7.94 10.62 17.26
N MET A 195 7.28 11.67 16.77
CA MET A 195 7.51 13.05 17.22
C MET A 195 6.80 13.38 18.53
N THR A 196 5.61 12.83 18.74
CA THR A 196 4.70 13.23 19.83
C THR A 196 4.61 12.22 20.97
N ALA A 197 5.00 10.96 20.76
CA ALA A 197 4.86 9.91 21.76
C ALA A 197 5.89 10.08 22.90
N LYS A 198 5.42 9.92 24.15
CA LYS A 198 6.29 9.83 25.32
C LYS A 198 7.10 8.51 25.25
N ALA A 199 8.35 8.55 25.74
CA ALA A 199 9.30 7.41 25.69
C ALA A 199 8.79 6.10 26.31
N THR A 200 7.72 6.14 27.10
CA THR A 200 7.01 4.96 27.58
C THR A 200 6.07 4.49 26.48
N GLY A 201 6.46 3.45 25.74
CA GLY A 201 5.62 2.84 24.70
C GLY A 201 4.16 2.66 25.13
N ASP A 202 3.24 2.83 24.19
CA ASP A 202 1.82 2.90 24.49
C ASP A 202 1.29 1.54 24.98
N LYS A 203 1.13 1.44 26.31
CA LYS A 203 0.57 0.25 26.98
C LYS A 203 -0.82 -0.09 26.46
N ASP A 204 -1.56 0.90 25.96
CA ASP A 204 -2.91 0.70 25.43
C ASP A 204 -2.87 0.13 24.02
N GLU A 205 -1.91 0.54 23.17
CA GLU A 205 -1.67 -0.12 21.87
C GLU A 205 -1.30 -1.59 22.07
N LEU A 206 -0.39 -1.90 23.00
CA LEU A 206 -0.04 -3.28 23.34
C LEU A 206 -1.25 -4.06 23.83
N ARG A 207 -2.08 -3.47 24.72
CA ARG A 207 -3.33 -4.10 25.18
C ARG A 207 -4.28 -4.40 24.03
N ARG A 208 -4.51 -3.44 23.13
CA ARG A 208 -5.37 -3.61 21.94
C ARG A 208 -4.86 -4.73 21.05
N MET A 209 -3.56 -4.76 20.78
CA MET A 209 -2.91 -5.80 19.99
C MET A 209 -3.09 -7.20 20.62
N PHE A 210 -2.86 -7.37 21.93
CA PHE A 210 -3.08 -8.66 22.61
C PHE A 210 -4.55 -9.08 22.61
N ALA A 211 -5.49 -8.13 22.59
CA ALA A 211 -6.92 -8.43 22.49
C ALA A 211 -7.29 -9.09 21.16
N TYR A 212 -6.64 -8.72 20.04
CA TYR A 212 -6.82 -9.41 18.75
C TYR A 212 -6.21 -10.80 18.73
N ASP A 213 -5.01 -10.95 19.28
CA ASP A 213 -4.28 -12.22 19.29
C ASP A 213 -4.96 -13.27 20.20
N GLY A 214 -5.75 -12.81 21.18
CA GLY A 214 -6.54 -13.65 22.08
C GLY A 214 -5.69 -14.39 23.13
N LYS A 215 -4.42 -14.00 23.28
CA LYS A 215 -3.54 -14.54 24.32
C LYS A 215 -3.12 -13.41 25.26
N PRO A 216 -3.11 -13.66 26.58
CA PRO A 216 -2.57 -12.67 27.51
C PRO A 216 -1.10 -12.40 27.15
N PRO A 217 -0.56 -11.23 27.54
CA PRO A 217 0.87 -10.97 27.47
C PRO A 217 1.59 -12.01 28.32
N SER A 218 1.97 -13.15 27.72
CA SER A 218 2.80 -14.13 28.39
C SER A 218 4.17 -13.50 28.59
N THR A 219 4.73 -13.65 29.79
CA THR A 219 6.12 -13.30 30.08
C THR A 219 6.98 -13.87 28.96
N PRO A 220 7.76 -13.05 28.23
CA PRO A 220 8.60 -13.55 27.14
C PRO A 220 9.49 -14.63 27.72
N THR A 221 9.30 -15.89 27.32
CA THR A 221 10.19 -16.97 27.74
C THR A 221 11.61 -16.72 27.22
N PHE A 222 11.73 -15.98 26.11
CA PHE A 222 12.99 -15.55 25.51
C PHE A 222 12.88 -14.16 24.85
N ARG A 223 13.96 -13.37 24.91
CA ARG A 223 14.08 -12.04 24.27
C ARG A 223 13.96 -12.05 22.73
N PHE A 224 13.98 -13.23 22.12
CA PHE A 224 13.98 -13.44 20.68
C PHE A 224 12.79 -14.30 20.20
N ASP A 225 11.70 -14.32 20.97
CA ASP A 225 10.48 -14.97 20.53
C ASP A 225 9.96 -14.33 19.22
N ALA A 226 9.89 -15.13 18.14
CA ALA A 226 9.55 -14.64 16.81
C ALA A 226 8.14 -14.05 16.75
N ARG A 227 7.22 -14.55 17.57
CA ARG A 227 5.85 -14.04 17.66
C ARG A 227 5.80 -12.71 18.39
N LEU A 228 6.55 -12.56 19.49
CA LEU A 228 6.68 -11.28 20.19
C LEU A 228 7.29 -10.21 19.28
N LEU A 229 8.37 -10.53 18.55
CA LEU A 229 8.99 -9.59 17.61
C LEU A 229 8.02 -9.18 16.49
N ALA A 230 7.28 -10.13 15.95
CA ALA A 230 6.25 -9.85 14.96
C ALA A 230 5.14 -8.95 15.52
N LEU A 231 4.63 -9.25 16.72
CA LEU A 231 3.61 -8.48 17.40
C LEU A 231 4.07 -7.04 17.70
N LEU A 232 5.32 -6.86 18.14
CA LEU A 232 5.90 -5.53 18.34
C LEU A 232 5.98 -4.72 17.04
N ASN A 233 6.21 -5.36 15.90
CA ASN A 233 6.14 -4.71 14.59
C ASN A 233 4.68 -4.44 14.14
N ALA A 234 3.71 -5.18 14.68
CA ALA A 234 2.29 -5.09 14.36
C ALA A 234 1.56 -3.95 15.09
N VAL A 235 2.20 -3.31 16.07
CA VAL A 235 1.57 -2.28 16.92
C VAL A 235 0.97 -1.14 16.08
N GLY A 236 1.58 -0.81 14.94
CA GLY A 236 1.04 0.18 14.00
C GLY A 236 -0.34 -0.16 13.44
N ILE A 237 -0.70 -1.45 13.33
CA ILE A 237 -2.01 -1.89 12.79
C ILE A 237 -3.16 -1.46 13.71
N VAL A 238 -2.92 -1.38 15.03
CA VAL A 238 -3.93 -1.04 16.06
C VAL A 238 -3.80 0.39 16.58
N ARG A 239 -2.94 1.19 15.94
CA ARG A 239 -2.72 2.59 16.27
C ARG A 239 -3.95 3.41 15.90
N ASP A 240 -4.22 4.44 16.69
CA ASP A 240 -5.27 5.40 16.38
C ASP A 240 -4.84 6.30 15.20
N GLY A 241 -5.13 5.84 13.98
CA GLY A 241 -4.79 6.58 12.77
C GLY A 241 -5.44 7.97 12.71
N ASP A 242 -6.66 8.12 13.24
CA ASP A 242 -7.38 9.39 13.22
C ASP A 242 -6.73 10.40 14.18
N GLU A 243 -6.39 9.99 15.41
CA GLU A 243 -5.69 10.86 16.37
C GLU A 243 -4.37 11.41 15.80
N TYR A 244 -3.51 10.52 15.30
CA TYR A 244 -2.18 10.93 14.82
C TYR A 244 -2.23 11.64 13.47
N PHE A 245 -3.21 11.35 12.62
CA PHE A 245 -3.37 12.11 11.38
C PHE A 245 -3.96 13.50 11.63
N ASN A 246 -4.88 13.66 12.59
CA ASN A 246 -5.38 14.99 12.96
C ASN A 246 -4.24 15.87 13.50
N ARG A 247 -3.38 15.33 14.37
CA ARG A 247 -2.16 16.02 14.79
C ARG A 247 -1.21 16.34 13.64
N TYR A 248 -1.09 15.44 12.66
CA TYR A 248 -0.28 15.69 11.47
C TYR A 248 -0.83 16.88 10.66
N MET A 249 -2.15 16.99 10.54
CA MET A 249 -2.82 18.12 9.88
C MET A 249 -2.60 19.43 10.64
N GLU A 250 -2.68 19.41 11.98
CA GLU A 250 -2.35 20.57 12.82
C GLU A 250 -0.88 20.99 12.67
N LEU A 251 0.06 20.03 12.68
CA LEU A 251 1.50 20.30 12.56
C LEU A 251 1.91 20.90 11.22
N LEU A 252 1.16 20.60 10.16
CA LEU A 252 1.43 21.06 8.79
C LEU A 252 0.42 22.10 8.31
N ASP A 253 -0.40 22.62 9.21
CA ASP A 253 -1.37 23.69 8.96
C ASP A 253 -2.24 23.44 7.72
N PHE A 254 -3.00 22.35 7.73
CA PHE A 254 -3.88 22.02 6.60
C PHE A 254 -4.94 23.08 6.34
N GLU A 255 -5.35 23.85 7.35
CA GLU A 255 -6.28 24.96 7.20
C GLU A 255 -5.67 26.06 6.32
N GLU A 256 -4.39 26.41 6.55
CA GLU A 256 -3.66 27.35 5.69
C GLU A 256 -3.52 26.82 4.25
N ILE A 257 -3.28 25.51 4.06
CA ILE A 257 -3.22 24.90 2.71
C ILE A 257 -4.56 25.06 1.99
N GLU A 258 -5.68 24.80 2.69
CA GLU A 258 -7.03 24.97 2.14
C GLU A 258 -7.29 26.41 1.71
N GLU A 259 -6.95 27.38 2.57
CA GLU A 259 -7.11 28.81 2.28
C GLU A 259 -6.25 29.26 1.09
N GLN A 260 -4.94 28.98 1.12
CA GLN A 260 -4.01 29.43 0.09
C GLN A 260 -4.26 28.80 -1.28
N CYS A 261 -4.72 27.54 -1.31
CA CYS A 261 -4.94 26.82 -2.57
C CYS A 261 -6.38 26.90 -3.08
N GLY A 262 -7.31 27.50 -2.33
CA GLY A 262 -8.73 27.55 -2.70
C GLY A 262 -9.34 26.15 -2.82
N VAL A 263 -9.07 25.29 -1.83
CA VAL A 263 -9.54 23.90 -1.78
C VAL A 263 -10.16 23.56 -0.45
N ALA A 264 -10.88 22.45 -0.41
CA ALA A 264 -11.32 21.81 0.81
C ALA A 264 -11.10 20.30 0.73
N MET A 265 -10.75 19.69 1.86
CA MET A 265 -10.83 18.25 2.03
C MET A 265 -12.28 17.79 1.92
N LYS A 266 -12.52 16.76 1.12
CA LYS A 266 -13.86 16.21 0.91
C LYS A 266 -14.30 15.39 2.10
N GLU A 267 -15.44 15.75 2.66
CA GLU A 267 -16.12 14.99 3.69
C GLU A 267 -17.62 14.85 3.37
N PRO A 268 -18.12 13.62 3.12
CA PRO A 268 -17.37 12.35 3.06
C PRO A 268 -16.52 12.21 1.78
N HIS A 269 -15.52 11.33 1.83
CA HIS A 269 -14.84 10.84 0.64
C HIS A 269 -15.83 10.19 -0.35
N THR A 270 -15.61 10.34 -1.65
CA THR A 270 -16.52 9.80 -2.68
C THR A 270 -15.87 8.83 -3.66
N ILE A 271 -14.54 8.68 -3.65
CA ILE A 271 -13.79 7.84 -4.59
C ILE A 271 -13.09 6.70 -3.86
N ILE A 272 -12.38 7.00 -2.77
CA ILE A 272 -11.61 6.03 -1.99
C ILE A 272 -11.86 6.23 -0.50
N GLU A 273 -11.94 5.14 0.28
CA GLU A 273 -12.03 5.26 1.73
C GLU A 273 -10.82 6.01 2.31
N LYS A 274 -11.03 6.73 3.42
CA LYS A 274 -9.95 7.40 4.16
C LYS A 274 -8.82 6.44 4.55
N TRP A 275 -9.22 5.25 4.98
CA TRP A 275 -8.36 4.24 5.59
C TRP A 275 -8.70 2.85 5.03
N PRO A 276 -8.41 2.58 3.75
CA PRO A 276 -8.86 1.34 3.09
C PRO A 276 -8.18 0.10 3.69
N LEU A 277 -6.96 0.27 4.21
CA LEU A 277 -6.13 -0.80 4.78
C LEU A 277 -6.25 -0.93 6.31
N ARG A 278 -7.01 -0.06 6.98
CA ARG A 278 -7.19 -0.10 8.43
C ARG A 278 -8.03 -1.32 8.80
N ILE A 279 -7.63 -1.99 9.88
CA ILE A 279 -8.40 -3.08 10.49
C ILE A 279 -9.83 -2.62 10.80
N LYS A 280 -10.82 -3.38 10.33
CA LYS A 280 -12.24 -2.99 10.40
C LYS A 280 -12.93 -3.61 11.60
N LEU A 281 -12.63 -4.87 11.91
CA LEU A 281 -13.24 -5.60 13.01
C LEU A 281 -12.52 -5.27 14.33
N ARG A 282 -13.30 -5.14 15.40
CA ARG A 282 -12.81 -4.94 16.78
C ARG A 282 -12.55 -6.29 17.46
N PRO A 283 -11.70 -6.32 18.51
CA PRO A 283 -11.48 -7.53 19.29
C PRO A 283 -12.81 -8.12 19.81
N GLY A 284 -12.95 -9.44 19.71
CA GLY A 284 -14.16 -10.18 20.10
C GLY A 284 -15.23 -10.29 19.00
N GLN A 285 -15.13 -9.54 17.90
CA GLN A 285 -15.99 -9.78 16.74
C GLN A 285 -15.54 -11.02 15.96
N THR A 286 -16.50 -11.76 15.38
CA THR A 286 -16.22 -12.89 14.51
C THR A 286 -15.35 -12.46 13.34
N GLY A 287 -14.19 -13.11 13.14
CA GLY A 287 -13.27 -12.80 12.05
C GLY A 287 -12.19 -11.76 12.39
N ALA A 288 -12.23 -11.13 13.57
CA ALA A 288 -11.31 -10.04 13.92
C ALA A 288 -9.86 -10.49 14.04
N LYS A 289 -9.65 -11.69 14.58
CA LYS A 289 -8.31 -12.28 14.70
C LYS A 289 -7.76 -12.63 13.32
N GLU A 290 -8.60 -13.20 12.45
CA GLU A 290 -8.24 -13.58 11.09
C GLU A 290 -7.93 -12.35 10.22
N GLU A 291 -8.63 -11.23 10.41
CA GLU A 291 -8.28 -9.95 9.78
C GLU A 291 -6.93 -9.41 10.29
N PHE A 292 -6.73 -9.39 11.61
CA PHE A 292 -5.47 -8.95 12.21
C PHE A 292 -4.28 -9.81 11.74
N GLU A 293 -4.40 -11.13 11.76
CA GLU A 293 -3.35 -12.05 11.29
C GLU A 293 -3.06 -11.87 9.79
N ARG A 294 -4.07 -11.57 8.97
CA ARG A 294 -3.89 -11.28 7.55
C ARG A 294 -3.13 -9.98 7.30
N LEU A 295 -3.47 -8.90 8.01
CA LEU A 295 -2.73 -7.63 7.92
C LEU A 295 -1.31 -7.77 8.45
N LEU A 296 -1.11 -8.53 9.54
CA LEU A 296 0.21 -8.83 10.07
C LEU A 296 1.08 -9.65 9.09
N ALA A 297 0.47 -10.51 8.29
CA ALA A 297 1.15 -11.30 7.28
C ALA A 297 1.42 -10.54 5.96
N SER A 298 0.78 -9.38 5.75
CA SER A 298 0.97 -8.57 4.55
C SER A 298 2.07 -7.52 4.73
N GLY A 299 2.53 -6.92 3.64
CA GLY A 299 3.37 -5.72 3.68
C GLY A 299 2.60 -4.44 4.05
N GLN A 300 1.32 -4.54 4.42
CA GLN A 300 0.44 -3.38 4.64
C GLN A 300 0.41 -2.98 6.10
N MET A 301 0.78 -1.73 6.37
CA MET A 301 0.81 -1.17 7.74
C MET A 301 -0.57 -0.82 8.32
N GLY A 302 -1.62 -0.73 7.48
CA GLY A 302 -2.96 -0.33 7.90
C GLY A 302 -3.12 1.15 8.28
N MET A 303 -2.07 1.95 8.07
CA MET A 303 -1.98 3.38 8.42
C MET A 303 -1.88 4.29 7.20
N GLN A 304 -2.16 3.76 6.00
CA GLN A 304 -2.20 4.53 4.77
C GLN A 304 -3.46 5.41 4.76
N ARG A 305 -3.27 6.73 4.84
CA ARG A 305 -4.35 7.72 4.78
C ARG A 305 -4.45 8.29 3.38
N TYR A 306 -5.61 8.16 2.75
CA TYR A 306 -5.92 8.92 1.54
C TYR A 306 -6.59 10.23 1.94
N VAL A 307 -6.35 11.34 1.26
CA VAL A 307 -7.15 12.57 1.37
C VAL A 307 -7.64 12.95 -0.01
N GLU A 308 -8.93 13.22 -0.13
CA GLU A 308 -9.54 13.76 -1.33
C GLU A 308 -9.72 15.27 -1.19
N TRP A 309 -9.26 16.03 -2.17
CA TRP A 309 -9.36 17.49 -2.21
C TRP A 309 -10.27 17.91 -3.37
N GLN A 310 -11.06 18.95 -3.16
CA GLN A 310 -11.85 19.61 -4.20
C GLN A 310 -11.59 21.11 -4.19
N ARG A 311 -11.70 21.74 -5.36
CA ARG A 311 -11.68 23.20 -5.47
C ARG A 311 -12.95 23.80 -4.85
N THR A 312 -12.81 24.92 -4.15
CA THR A 312 -13.95 25.67 -3.59
C THR A 312 -14.54 26.65 -4.60
N GLU A 313 -13.71 27.17 -5.52
CA GLU A 313 -14.09 28.14 -6.57
C GLU A 313 -13.56 27.77 -7.96
#